data_AF-A0A3G2G360-F1
#
_entry.id   AF-A0A3G2G360-F1
#
_cell.length_a   1.000
_cell.length_b   1.000
_cell.length_c   1.000
_cell.angle_alpha   90.00
_cell.angle_beta   90.00
_cell.angle_gamma   90.00
#
_symmetry.space_group_name_H-M   'P 1'
#
loop_
_entity.id
_entity.type
_entity.pdbx_description
1 polymer ?
#
loop_
_entity_poly.entity_id
_entity_poly.type
_entity_poly.pdbx_seq_one_letter_code
_entity_poly.pdbx_strand_id
1 'polypeptide(L)'
;MSSPAYFHNIKTYLFNFADELGYSNSVGLGDLNIFAENLSKNLLNEIFGWELINANEKKRNQRSYDLVSESRGIYIQVTADKNHKKNIMIV
;
A
#
# COMPACT_ATOMS: atom_id res chain seq x y z
N MET A 1 20.30 6.76 -18.89
CA MET A 1 19.17 5.96 -19.44
C MET A 1 17.91 6.81 -19.28
N SER A 2 17.13 7.01 -20.35
CA SER A 2 16.17 8.12 -20.44
C SER A 2 14.95 7.93 -19.50
N SER A 3 14.80 8.92 -18.63
CA SER A 3 13.70 9.15 -17.66
C SER A 3 12.25 8.79 -18.12
N PRO A 4 11.81 9.01 -19.38
CA PRO A 4 10.40 8.83 -19.76
C PRO A 4 9.89 7.39 -19.81
N ALA A 5 10.74 6.42 -20.21
CA ALA A 5 10.31 5.03 -20.35
C ALA A 5 10.05 4.38 -18.98
N TYR A 6 10.84 4.73 -17.97
CA TYR A 6 10.61 4.27 -16.59
C TYR A 6 9.33 4.85 -16.00
N PHE A 7 9.09 6.16 -16.16
CA PHE A 7 7.83 6.78 -15.72
C PHE A 7 6.61 6.19 -16.43
N HIS A 8 6.73 5.88 -17.72
CA HIS A 8 5.68 5.18 -18.46
C HIS A 8 5.42 3.80 -17.87
N ASN A 9 6.46 2.99 -17.66
CA ASN A 9 6.31 1.63 -17.12
C ASN A 9 5.75 1.62 -15.70
N ILE A 10 6.25 2.50 -14.81
CA ILE A 10 5.71 2.65 -13.45
C ILE A 10 4.23 3.03 -13.50
N LYS A 11 3.87 3.99 -14.35
CA LYS A 11 2.48 4.42 -14.53
C LYS A 11 1.60 3.26 -15.05
N THR A 12 2.07 2.53 -16.05
CA THR A 12 1.35 1.38 -16.62
C THR A 12 1.16 0.27 -15.58
N TYR A 13 2.19 -0.07 -14.81
CA TYR A 13 2.07 -1.07 -13.75
C TYR A 13 1.11 -0.63 -12.66
N LEU A 14 1.16 0.64 -12.23
CA LEU A 14 0.22 1.17 -11.24
C LEU A 14 -1.23 1.19 -11.76
N PHE A 15 -1.46 1.49 -13.04
CA PHE A 15 -2.81 1.47 -13.63
C PHE A 15 -3.37 0.05 -13.75
N ASN A 16 -2.61 -0.87 -14.34
CA ASN A 16 -3.05 -2.27 -14.48
C ASN A 16 -3.34 -2.89 -13.10
N PHE A 17 -2.54 -2.52 -12.11
CA PHE A 17 -2.71 -2.96 -10.73
C PHE A 17 -3.96 -2.36 -10.05
N ALA A 18 -4.29 -1.08 -10.33
CA ALA A 18 -5.53 -0.47 -9.88
C ALA A 18 -6.78 -1.11 -10.53
N ASP A 19 -6.67 -1.55 -11.78
CA ASP A 19 -7.74 -2.29 -12.47
C ASP A 19 -7.93 -3.69 -11.89
N GLU A 20 -6.84 -4.42 -11.64
CA GLU A 20 -6.87 -5.74 -10.99
C GLU A 20 -7.49 -5.67 -9.57
N LEU A 21 -7.26 -4.57 -8.87
CA LEU A 21 -7.90 -4.24 -7.61
C LEU A 21 -9.41 -4.03 -7.72
N GLY A 22 -9.85 -3.26 -8.71
CA GLY A 22 -11.27 -3.05 -8.99
C GLY A 22 -11.96 -4.37 -9.28
N TYR A 23 -11.32 -5.22 -10.09
CA TYR A 23 -11.79 -6.55 -10.41
C TYR A 23 -11.84 -7.48 -9.17
N SER A 24 -10.75 -7.61 -8.42
CA SER A 24 -10.67 -8.51 -7.26
C SER A 24 -11.66 -8.14 -6.14
N ASN A 25 -11.89 -6.84 -5.94
CA ASN A 25 -12.95 -6.35 -5.03
C ASN A 25 -14.36 -6.67 -5.56
N SER A 26 -14.61 -6.52 -6.87
CA SER A 26 -15.92 -6.81 -7.46
C SER A 26 -16.34 -8.28 -7.32
N VAL A 27 -15.36 -9.19 -7.24
CA VAL A 27 -15.58 -10.63 -7.05
C VAL A 27 -15.64 -11.01 -5.56
N GLY A 28 -15.49 -10.04 -4.64
CA GLY A 28 -15.61 -10.27 -3.19
C GLY A 28 -14.44 -11.03 -2.57
N LEU A 29 -13.31 -11.14 -3.27
CA LEU A 29 -12.16 -11.96 -2.91
C LEU A 29 -11.06 -11.21 -2.15
N GLY A 30 -11.14 -9.88 -2.04
CA GLY A 30 -10.07 -9.04 -1.49
C GLY A 30 -10.45 -8.34 -0.19
N ASP A 31 -9.71 -8.61 0.88
CA ASP A 31 -9.62 -7.67 2.00
C ASP A 31 -8.72 -6.50 1.57
N LEU A 32 -9.36 -5.41 1.10
CA LEU A 32 -8.71 -4.21 0.57
C LEU A 32 -7.59 -3.70 1.49
N ASN A 33 -7.76 -3.85 2.81
CA ASN A 33 -6.77 -3.40 3.80
C ASN A 33 -5.50 -4.26 3.74
N ILE A 34 -5.62 -5.58 3.84
CA ILE A 34 -4.47 -6.51 3.74
C ILE A 34 -3.72 -6.32 2.42
N PHE A 35 -4.47 -6.06 1.36
CA PHE A 35 -3.88 -5.77 0.06
C PHE A 35 -3.10 -4.45 0.07
N ALA A 36 -3.72 -3.36 0.52
CA ALA A 36 -3.10 -2.04 0.54
C ALA A 36 -1.83 -2.03 1.40
N GLU A 37 -1.84 -2.77 2.51
CA GLU A 37 -0.67 -3.01 3.36
C GLU A 37 0.47 -3.66 2.58
N ASN A 38 0.18 -4.76 1.87
CA ASN A 38 1.21 -5.49 1.12
C ASN A 38 1.78 -4.70 -0.07
N LEU A 39 0.94 -3.95 -0.78
CA LEU A 39 1.40 -3.03 -1.82
C LEU A 39 2.36 -1.99 -1.24
N SER A 40 1.92 -1.30 -0.19
CA SER A 40 2.67 -0.21 0.42
C SER A 40 4.01 -0.71 0.95
N LYS A 41 4.03 -1.90 1.56
CA LYS A 41 5.25 -2.58 2.00
C LYS A 41 6.23 -2.78 0.86
N ASN A 42 5.79 -3.44 -0.21
CA ASN A 42 6.67 -3.79 -1.32
C ASN A 42 7.18 -2.53 -2.04
N LEU A 43 6.30 -1.57 -2.32
CA LEU A 43 6.67 -0.34 -3.01
C LEU A 43 7.68 0.49 -2.23
N LEU A 44 7.46 0.68 -0.93
CA LEU A 44 8.36 1.48 -0.09
C LEU A 44 9.69 0.76 0.14
N ASN A 45 9.71 -0.57 0.18
CA ASN A 45 10.94 -1.35 0.21
C ASN A 45 11.73 -1.21 -1.09
N GLU A 46 11.07 -1.24 -2.24
CA GLU A 46 11.74 -1.08 -3.55
C GLU A 46 12.29 0.33 -3.76
N ILE A 47 11.55 1.37 -3.36
CA ILE A 47 11.97 2.77 -3.56
C ILE A 47 13.04 3.18 -2.55
N PHE A 48 12.86 2.80 -1.28
CA PHE A 48 13.66 3.36 -0.19
C PHE A 48 14.51 2.34 0.57
N GLY A 49 14.39 1.04 0.28
CA GLY A 49 15.13 -0.01 1.00
C GLY A 49 14.77 -0.07 2.49
N TRP A 50 13.51 0.22 2.84
CA TRP A 50 13.08 0.36 4.24
C TRP A 50 12.92 -0.96 5.00
N GLU A 51 12.97 -2.11 4.33
CA GLU A 51 12.86 -3.44 4.96
C GLU A 51 11.60 -3.58 5.84
N LEU A 52 10.51 -2.95 5.42
CA LEU A 52 9.21 -3.03 6.06
C LEU A 52 8.69 -4.47 6.03
N ILE A 53 8.10 -4.87 7.14
CA ILE A 53 7.36 -6.13 7.31
C ILE A 53 5.94 -5.84 7.80
N ASN A 54 5.02 -6.79 7.62
CA ASN A 54 3.67 -6.64 8.15
C ASN A 54 3.68 -6.85 9.67
N ALA A 55 3.10 -5.92 10.41
CA ALA A 55 3.05 -5.94 11.86
C ALA A 55 2.26 -7.14 12.40
N ASN A 56 1.26 -7.61 11.64
CA ASN A 56 0.50 -8.82 11.96
C ASN A 56 1.33 -10.11 11.86
N GLU A 57 2.43 -10.14 11.10
CA GLU A 57 3.35 -11.28 11.04
C GLU A 57 4.18 -11.40 12.34
N LYS A 58 4.49 -10.27 12.99
CA LYS A 58 5.22 -10.26 14.28
C LYS A 58 4.32 -10.47 15.49
N LYS A 59 3.15 -9.84 15.48
CA LYS A 59 2.18 -9.96 16.56
C LYS A 59 0.79 -9.99 15.94
N ARG A 60 0.17 -11.17 15.96
CA ARG A 60 -1.23 -11.34 15.51
C ARG A 60 -2.13 -10.29 16.16
N ASN A 61 -2.96 -9.64 15.35
CA ASN A 61 -3.89 -8.57 15.75
C ASN A 61 -3.20 -7.31 16.28
N GLN A 62 -2.07 -6.92 15.71
CA GLN A 62 -1.47 -5.61 16.01
C GLN A 62 -2.39 -4.53 15.43
N ARG A 63 -2.83 -3.58 16.27
CA ARG A 63 -3.84 -2.57 15.89
C ARG A 63 -3.26 -1.17 15.68
N SER A 64 -2.06 -0.90 16.19
CA SER A 64 -1.51 0.46 16.22
C SER A 64 -0.80 0.88 14.94
N TYR A 65 -0.32 -0.09 14.15
CA TYR A 65 0.39 0.11 12.90
C TYR A 65 0.34 -1.17 12.09
N ASP A 66 0.39 -1.06 10.77
CA ASP A 66 0.25 -2.19 9.85
C ASP A 66 1.60 -2.64 9.30
N LEU A 67 2.54 -1.72 9.09
CA LEU A 67 3.89 -2.01 8.64
C LEU A 67 4.92 -1.44 9.62
N VAL A 68 6.04 -2.14 9.77
CA VAL A 68 7.12 -1.73 10.67
C VAL A 68 8.49 -2.06 10.09
N SER A 69 9.45 -1.18 10.32
CA SER A 69 10.88 -1.47 10.21
C SER A 69 11.54 -1.10 11.54
N GLU A 70 11.77 -2.09 12.40
CA GLU A 70 12.36 -1.87 13.73
C GLU A 70 13.81 -1.42 13.64
N SER A 71 14.57 -1.93 12.67
CA SER A 71 15.97 -1.54 12.44
C SER A 71 16.09 -0.04 12.14
N ARG A 72 15.03 0.56 11.60
CA ARG A 72 14.97 1.98 11.22
C ARG A 72 14.05 2.81 12.11
N GLY A 73 13.33 2.21 13.05
CA GLY A 73 12.33 2.89 13.88
C GLY A 73 11.14 3.47 13.10
N ILE A 74 10.78 2.87 11.96
CA ILE A 74 9.68 3.34 11.09
C ILE A 74 8.42 2.52 11.39
N TYR A 75 7.29 3.22 11.58
CA TYR A 75 5.97 2.64 11.80
C TYR A 75 4.98 3.30 10.85
N ILE A 76 4.21 2.49 10.12
CA ILE A 76 3.29 2.97 9.09
C ILE A 76 1.92 2.34 9.31
N GLN A 77 0.90 3.18 9.29
CA GLN A 77 -0.49 2.75 9.23
C GLN A 77 -1.01 2.96 7.80
N VAL A 78 -1.60 1.92 7.22
CA VAL A 78 -2.15 1.93 5.88
C VAL A 78 -3.67 1.97 5.97
N THR A 79 -4.27 2.99 5.38
CA THR A 79 -5.72 3.14 5.31
C THR A 79 -6.17 3.12 3.86
N ALA A 80 -7.18 2.29 3.58
CA ALA A 80 -7.76 2.19 2.24
C ALA A 80 -9.25 2.55 2.34
N ASP A 81 -9.59 3.76 1.88
CA ASP A 81 -10.99 4.23 1.87
C ASP A 81 -11.63 3.93 0.52
N LYS A 82 -12.79 3.26 0.55
CA LYS A 82 -13.61 2.94 -0.62
C LYS A 82 -14.55 4.09 -1.00
N ASN A 83 -14.72 5.07 -0.10
CA ASN A 83 -15.58 6.21 -0.32
C ASN A 83 -14.74 7.40 -0.79
N HIS A 84 -14.94 7.82 -2.04
CA HIS A 84 -14.65 9.19 -2.45
C HIS A 84 -15.63 10.17 -1.79
N LYS A 85 -15.77 10.15 -0.46
CA LYS A 85 -16.36 11.29 0.25
C LYS A 85 -15.25 12.32 0.38
N LYS A 86 -15.39 13.38 -0.41
CA LYS A 86 -14.64 14.62 -0.29
C LYS A 86 -14.70 15.08 1.18
N ASN A 87 -13.71 14.71 1.98
CA ASN A 87 -13.56 15.25 3.33
C ASN A 87 -13.10 16.69 3.16
N ILE A 88 -14.07 17.61 3.14
CA ILE A 88 -13.80 19.02 3.43
C ILE A 88 -13.41 19.05 4.91
N MET A 89 -12.10 19.01 5.18
CA MET A 89 -11.58 19.47 6.46
C MET A 89 -11.78 20.98 6.50
N ILE A 90 -12.79 21.43 7.25
CA ILE A 90 -12.79 22.78 7.79
C ILE A 90 -11.87 22.73 9.01
N VAL A 91 -10.73 23.41 8.90
CA VAL A 91 -9.78 23.68 9.99
C VAL A 91 -10.34 24.77 10.89
#